data_AF-A0A2M7GNA4-F1
#
_entry.id   AF-A0A2M7GNA4-F1
#
_cell.length_a   1.000
_cell.length_b   1.000
_cell.length_c   1.000
_cell.angle_alpha   90.00
_cell.angle_beta   90.00
_cell.angle_gamma   90.00
#
_symmetry.space_group_name_H-M   'P 1'
#
loop_
_entity.id
_entity.type
_entity.pdbx_description
1 polymer ?
#
loop_
_entity_poly.entity_id
_entity_poly.type
_entity_poly.pdbx_seq_one_letter_code
_entity_poly.pdbx_strand_id
1 'polypeptide(L)'
;MSNGEEKMDPKKEISLADALEHARSLFVYSAGQRLTTIRYFFVAYSILAVAYTRIITETRFDEQQIYLSATCALATFITLVFFGLDIRNANMVHVEEHAMSEIENIIVEATILTDKFKITYNWSKTNRCALREILQYKIIMPINFAVFFIISALLMIYHYKQICEIFIHDGIVMEIILWVIGAIVSFLIITCFATCKSGSGR
;
A
#
# COMPACT_ATOMS: atom_id res chain seq x y z
N MET A 1 29.17 43.69 -14.85
CA MET A 1 28.57 42.37 -14.60
C MET A 1 29.03 41.94 -13.22
N SER A 2 28.20 42.19 -12.21
CA SER A 2 28.46 41.83 -10.82
C SER A 2 27.89 40.43 -10.60
N ASN A 3 28.79 39.45 -10.44
CA ASN A 3 28.42 38.13 -9.92
C ASN A 3 28.19 38.30 -8.42
N GLY A 4 26.93 38.47 -8.04
CA GLY A 4 26.51 38.39 -6.65
C GLY A 4 26.58 36.94 -6.20
N GLU A 5 27.70 36.55 -5.62
CA GLU A 5 27.77 35.36 -4.78
C GLU A 5 26.87 35.59 -3.57
N GLU A 6 25.67 35.01 -3.62
CA GLU A 6 24.77 34.94 -2.49
C GLU A 6 25.44 34.07 -1.42
N LYS A 7 26.08 34.72 -0.43
CA LYS A 7 26.66 34.04 0.74
C LYS A 7 25.52 33.36 1.50
N MET A 8 25.44 32.05 1.37
CA MET A 8 24.57 31.19 2.17
C MET A 8 25.02 31.28 3.64
N ASP A 9 24.19 31.94 4.45
CA ASP A 9 24.46 32.23 5.86
C ASP A 9 24.49 30.92 6.67
N PRO A 10 25.64 30.51 7.26
CA PRO A 10 25.85 29.14 7.73
C PRO A 10 25.11 28.75 9.02
N LYS A 11 24.22 29.60 9.56
CA LYS A 11 23.38 29.30 10.73
C LYS A 11 22.05 30.07 10.68
N LYS A 12 21.20 29.78 9.69
CA LYS A 12 19.77 30.05 9.88
C LYS A 12 19.23 28.94 10.78
N GLU A 13 19.33 29.17 12.08
CA GLU A 13 18.75 28.30 13.10
C GLU A 13 17.27 28.14 12.75
N ILE A 14 16.88 26.94 12.31
CA ILE A 14 15.51 26.67 11.89
C ILE A 14 14.65 26.91 13.13
N SER A 15 13.72 27.87 13.05
CA SER A 15 12.79 28.13 14.13
C SER A 15 12.02 26.84 14.43
N LEU A 16 11.85 26.50 15.70
CA LEU A 16 11.11 25.29 16.10
C LEU A 16 9.67 25.29 15.54
N ALA A 17 9.10 26.47 15.31
CA ALA A 17 7.81 26.63 14.63
C ALA A 17 7.86 26.21 13.16
N ASP A 18 8.95 26.55 12.44
CA ASP A 18 9.13 26.16 11.04
C ASP A 18 9.36 24.64 10.92
N ALA A 19 10.11 24.07 11.88
CA ALA A 19 10.31 22.62 11.95
C ALA A 19 8.99 21.86 12.20
N LEU A 20 8.14 22.37 13.10
CA LEU A 20 6.82 21.79 13.37
C LEU A 20 5.90 21.86 12.16
N GLU A 21 5.85 23.01 11.48
CA GLU A 21 5.01 23.18 10.28
C GLU A 21 5.49 22.26 9.16
N HIS A 22 6.81 22.13 8.99
CA HIS A 22 7.38 21.17 8.05
C HIS A 22 6.98 19.72 8.38
N ALA A 23 7.11 19.30 9.64
CA ALA A 23 6.72 17.95 10.08
C ALA A 23 5.23 17.67 9.85
N ARG A 24 4.34 18.64 10.12
CA ARG A 24 2.91 18.55 9.82
C ARG A 24 2.64 18.42 8.33
N SER A 25 3.32 19.21 7.51
CA SER A 25 3.16 19.15 6.06
C SER A 25 3.54 17.78 5.49
N LEU A 26 4.60 17.17 6.02
CA LEU A 26 5.05 15.82 5.66
C LEU A 26 4.01 14.77 6.06
N PHE A 27 3.52 14.83 7.31
CA PHE A 27 2.47 13.93 7.79
C PHE A 27 1.22 13.97 6.91
N VAL A 28 0.73 15.17 6.59
CA VAL A 28 -0.44 15.35 5.72
C VAL A 28 -0.19 14.80 4.33
N TYR A 29 1.01 15.02 3.78
CA TYR A 29 1.42 14.51 2.49
C TYR A 29 1.41 12.97 2.46
N SER A 30 2.06 12.31 3.41
CA SER A 30 2.14 10.84 3.49
C SER A 30 0.78 10.19 3.75
N ALA A 31 -0.04 10.79 4.62
CA ALA A 31 -1.43 10.35 4.82
C ALA A 31 -2.25 10.46 3.51
N GLY A 32 -2.07 11.55 2.76
CA GLY A 32 -2.68 11.76 1.45
C GLY A 32 -2.24 10.72 0.40
N GLN A 33 -0.95 10.37 0.37
CA GLN A 33 -0.42 9.32 -0.51
C GLN A 33 -1.04 7.96 -0.21
N ARG A 34 -1.20 7.61 1.07
CA ARG A 34 -1.84 6.36 1.48
C ARG A 34 -3.29 6.28 0.99
N LEU A 35 -4.08 7.33 1.23
CA LEU A 35 -5.48 7.37 0.77
C LEU A 35 -5.58 7.27 -0.77
N THR A 36 -4.67 7.94 -1.46
CA THR A 36 -4.60 7.91 -2.93
C THR A 36 -4.27 6.51 -3.45
N THR A 37 -3.32 5.83 -2.80
CA THR A 37 -2.96 4.43 -3.11
C THR A 37 -4.16 3.49 -2.97
N ILE A 38 -4.94 3.64 -1.89
CA ILE A 38 -6.15 2.86 -1.65
C ILE A 38 -7.20 3.11 -2.74
N ARG A 39 -7.40 4.37 -3.15
CA ARG A 39 -8.33 4.71 -4.24
C ARG A 39 -7.93 4.04 -5.56
N TYR A 40 -6.65 4.11 -5.92
CA TYR A 40 -6.16 3.47 -7.13
C TYR A 40 -6.32 1.94 -7.10
N PHE A 41 -6.12 1.32 -5.94
CA PHE A 41 -6.39 -0.11 -5.76
C PHE A 41 -7.85 -0.45 -6.10
N PHE A 42 -8.82 0.24 -5.51
CA PHE A 42 -10.23 -0.04 -5.76
C PHE A 42 -10.64 0.20 -7.21
N VAL A 43 -10.10 1.25 -7.87
CA VAL A 43 -10.35 1.50 -9.29
C VAL A 43 -9.80 0.36 -10.14
N ALA A 44 -8.55 -0.05 -9.92
CA ALA A 44 -7.93 -1.14 -10.65
C ALA A 44 -8.68 -2.47 -10.44
N TYR A 45 -9.03 -2.79 -9.19
CA TYR A 45 -9.75 -4.02 -8.87
C TYR A 45 -11.17 -4.02 -9.47
N SER A 46 -11.84 -2.86 -9.53
CA SER A 46 -13.15 -2.73 -10.16
C SER A 46 -13.09 -3.00 -11.67
N ILE A 47 -12.05 -2.54 -12.36
CA ILE A 47 -11.83 -2.82 -13.79
C ILE A 47 -11.65 -4.33 -14.00
N LEU A 48 -10.88 -5.01 -13.15
CA LEU A 48 -10.68 -6.46 -13.23
C LEU A 48 -11.96 -7.24 -12.91
N ALA A 49 -12.76 -6.77 -11.95
CA ALA A 49 -14.05 -7.37 -11.65
C ALA A 49 -15.01 -7.29 -12.84
N VAL A 50 -15.07 -6.13 -13.52
CA VAL A 50 -15.87 -5.96 -14.73
C VAL A 50 -15.37 -6.87 -15.86
N ALA A 51 -14.05 -6.95 -16.07
CA ALA A 51 -13.46 -7.85 -17.06
C ALA A 51 -13.80 -9.32 -16.76
N TYR A 52 -13.66 -9.74 -15.50
CA TYR A 52 -14.02 -11.08 -15.04
C TYR A 52 -15.50 -11.40 -15.31
N THR A 53 -16.42 -10.50 -14.94
CA THR A 53 -17.84 -10.69 -15.21
C THR A 53 -18.14 -10.81 -16.69
N ARG A 54 -17.54 -9.95 -17.53
CA ARG A 54 -17.73 -9.98 -19.00
C ARG A 54 -17.33 -11.32 -19.60
N ILE A 55 -16.15 -11.84 -19.22
CA ILE A 55 -15.63 -13.12 -19.71
C ILE A 55 -16.58 -14.28 -19.34
N ILE A 56 -17.16 -14.27 -18.13
CA ILE A 56 -18.13 -15.29 -17.71
C ILE A 56 -19.46 -15.19 -18.45
N THR A 57 -19.93 -13.98 -18.74
CA THR A 57 -21.28 -13.77 -19.31
C THR A 57 -21.36 -13.97 -20.82
N GLU A 58 -20.28 -13.75 -21.57
CA GLU A 58 -20.34 -13.64 -23.03
C GLU A 58 -20.07 -14.96 -23.77
N THR A 59 -19.60 -16.02 -23.11
CA THR A 59 -18.91 -17.08 -23.88
C THR A 59 -18.99 -18.51 -23.34
N ARG A 60 -18.76 -19.48 -24.24
CA ARG A 60 -18.66 -20.91 -23.92
C ARG A 60 -17.48 -21.14 -22.96
N PHE A 61 -17.74 -21.93 -21.92
CA PHE A 61 -16.85 -22.09 -20.75
C PHE A 61 -15.44 -22.58 -21.10
N ASP A 62 -15.26 -23.41 -22.13
CA ASP A 62 -14.01 -24.16 -22.31
C ASP A 62 -12.87 -23.32 -22.92
N GLU A 63 -13.16 -22.44 -23.87
CA GLU A 63 -12.12 -21.70 -24.61
C GLU A 63 -11.54 -20.50 -23.85
N GLN A 64 -12.18 -20.06 -22.77
CA GLN A 64 -11.83 -18.81 -22.07
C GLN A 64 -11.33 -18.99 -20.64
N GLN A 65 -11.15 -20.23 -20.16
CA GLN A 65 -10.58 -20.48 -18.83
C GLN A 65 -9.19 -19.84 -18.68
N ILE A 66 -8.41 -19.77 -19.77
CA ILE A 66 -7.11 -19.09 -19.80
C ILE A 66 -7.25 -17.60 -19.46
N TYR A 67 -8.22 -16.90 -20.06
CA TYR A 67 -8.45 -15.47 -19.78
C TYR A 67 -8.97 -15.22 -18.36
N LEU A 68 -9.82 -16.11 -17.84
CA LEU A 68 -10.28 -16.05 -16.46
C LEU A 68 -9.12 -16.24 -15.47
N SER A 69 -8.31 -17.29 -15.68
CA SER A 69 -7.12 -17.55 -14.85
C SER A 69 -6.13 -16.40 -14.91
N ALA A 70 -5.84 -15.84 -16.09
CA ALA A 70 -4.97 -14.68 -16.26
C ALA A 70 -5.51 -13.43 -15.54
N THR A 71 -6.82 -13.17 -15.63
CA THR A 71 -7.47 -12.04 -14.94
C THR A 71 -7.35 -12.19 -13.42
N CYS A 72 -7.59 -13.38 -12.88
CA CYS A 72 -7.44 -13.66 -11.44
C CYS A 72 -5.98 -13.59 -10.98
N ALA A 73 -5.02 -14.02 -11.81
CA ALA A 73 -3.59 -13.89 -11.53
C ALA A 73 -3.17 -12.43 -11.46
N LEU A 74 -3.65 -11.60 -12.39
CA LEU A 74 -3.40 -10.15 -12.39
C LEU A 74 -4.02 -9.45 -11.19
N ALA A 75 -5.25 -9.83 -10.79
CA ALA A 75 -5.91 -9.32 -9.58
C ALA A 75 -5.12 -9.68 -8.31
N THR A 76 -4.62 -10.92 -8.23
CA THR A 76 -3.76 -11.38 -7.13
C THR A 76 -2.47 -10.56 -7.06
N PHE A 77 -1.80 -10.36 -8.19
CA PHE A 77 -0.58 -9.58 -8.29
C PHE A 77 -0.77 -8.12 -7.87
N ILE A 78 -1.78 -7.45 -8.42
CA ILE A 78 -2.12 -6.06 -8.08
C ILE A 78 -2.42 -5.95 -6.58
N THR A 79 -3.17 -6.89 -6.02
CA THR A 79 -3.49 -6.89 -4.59
C THR A 79 -2.22 -6.96 -3.73
N LEU A 80 -1.26 -7.81 -4.09
CA LEU A 80 0.03 -7.90 -3.38
C LEU A 80 0.86 -6.61 -3.48
N VAL A 81 0.93 -6.01 -4.67
CA VAL A 81 1.67 -4.75 -4.88
C VAL A 81 1.07 -3.63 -4.04
N PHE A 82 -0.24 -3.44 -4.09
CA PHE A 82 -0.92 -2.41 -3.31
C PHE A 82 -0.90 -2.68 -1.81
N PHE A 83 -0.91 -3.95 -1.39
CA PHE A 83 -0.72 -4.32 0.01
C PHE A 83 0.68 -3.92 0.52
N GLY A 84 1.73 -4.20 -0.26
CA GLY A 84 3.10 -3.76 0.07
C GLY A 84 3.24 -2.24 0.13
N LEU A 85 2.61 -1.52 -0.80
CA LEU A 85 2.56 -0.06 -0.78
C LEU A 85 1.81 0.49 0.43
N ASP A 86 0.69 -0.12 0.83
CA ASP A 86 -0.05 0.31 2.03
C ASP A 86 0.77 0.12 3.30
N ILE A 87 1.48 -1.01 3.44
CA ILE A 87 2.38 -1.25 4.59
C ILE A 87 3.48 -0.19 4.63
N ARG A 88 4.13 0.08 3.49
CA ARG A 88 5.18 1.11 3.41
C ARG A 88 4.65 2.49 3.80
N ASN A 89 3.50 2.88 3.27
CA ASN A 89 2.90 4.18 3.56
C ASN A 89 2.42 4.28 5.02
N ALA A 90 1.89 3.19 5.58
CA ALA A 90 1.53 3.12 7.00
C ALA A 90 2.75 3.32 7.92
N ASN A 91 3.90 2.73 7.57
CA ASN A 91 5.14 2.91 8.31
C ASN A 91 5.65 4.35 8.22
N MET A 92 5.59 4.98 7.04
CA MET A 92 5.98 6.39 6.87
C MET A 92 5.14 7.31 7.74
N VAL A 93 3.81 7.14 7.73
CA VAL A 93 2.89 7.91 8.57
C VAL A 93 3.23 7.74 10.05
N HIS A 94 3.56 6.53 10.50
CA HIS A 94 3.95 6.27 11.89
C HIS A 94 5.25 6.97 12.30
N VAL A 95 6.27 6.98 11.42
CA VAL A 95 7.54 7.67 11.68
C VAL A 95 7.32 9.18 11.77
N GLU A 96 6.52 9.74 10.86
CA GLU A 96 6.22 11.17 10.83
C GLU A 96 5.34 11.61 12.01
N GLU A 97 4.38 10.79 12.42
CA GLU A 97 3.56 11.01 13.62
C GLU A 97 4.45 11.09 14.87
N HIS A 98 5.41 10.17 15.00
CA HIS A 98 6.35 10.16 16.12
C HIS A 98 7.22 11.42 16.14
N ALA A 99 7.84 11.76 15.00
CA ALA A 99 8.69 12.95 14.89
C ALA A 99 7.90 14.25 15.18
N MET A 100 6.66 14.35 14.69
CA MET A 100 5.79 15.49 14.98
C MET A 100 5.47 15.57 16.47
N SER A 101 5.16 14.44 17.12
CA SER A 101 4.89 14.41 18.56
C SER A 101 6.11 14.82 19.40
N GLU A 102 7.32 14.43 19.01
CA GLU A 102 8.55 14.85 19.70
C GLU A 102 8.77 16.36 19.61
N ILE A 103 8.62 16.94 18.41
CA ILE A 103 8.77 18.39 18.21
C ILE A 103 7.71 19.16 19.01
N GLU A 104 6.46 18.69 19.01
CA GLU A 104 5.40 19.32 19.82
C GLU A 104 5.68 19.25 21.32
N ASN A 105 6.19 18.12 21.82
CA ASN A 105 6.56 17.99 23.23
C ASN A 105 7.68 18.97 23.61
N ILE A 106 8.69 19.13 22.75
CA ILE A 106 9.79 20.10 22.97
C ILE A 106 9.24 21.53 23.02
N ILE A 107 8.30 21.90 22.14
CA ILE A 107 7.67 23.23 22.15
C ILE A 107 6.86 23.43 23.43
N VAL A 108 6.10 22.44 23.85
CA VAL A 108 5.28 22.50 25.07
C VAL A 108 6.14 22.63 26.33
N GLU A 109 7.27 21.91 26.39
CA GLU A 109 8.23 22.02 27.51
C GLU A 109 8.96 23.38 27.51
N ALA A 110 9.32 23.90 26.34
CA ALA A 110 10.00 25.19 26.21
C ALA A 110 9.06 26.39 26.45
N THR A 111 7.75 26.23 26.23
CA THR A 111 6.77 27.31 26.31
C THR A 111 5.78 27.03 27.44
N ILE A 112 6.00 27.63 28.62
CA ILE A 112 5.17 27.44 29.84
C ILE A 112 3.66 27.69 29.61
N LEU A 113 3.27 28.41 28.56
CA LEU A 113 1.89 28.77 28.27
C LEU A 113 1.66 28.80 26.76
N THR A 114 0.79 27.93 26.23
CA THR A 114 -0.43 28.32 25.50
C THR A 114 -1.18 27.09 24.97
N ASP A 115 -2.46 26.96 25.35
CA ASP A 115 -3.39 25.93 24.83
C ASP A 115 -3.56 25.94 23.30
N LYS A 116 -3.00 26.94 22.59
CA LYS A 116 -3.04 27.05 21.13
C LYS A 116 -2.18 26.02 20.38
N PHE A 117 -1.18 25.42 21.03
CA PHE A 117 -0.29 24.44 20.38
C PHE A 117 -0.70 22.98 20.59
N LYS A 118 -1.77 22.70 21.35
CA LYS A 118 -2.26 21.34 21.66
C LYS A 118 -3.05 20.68 20.51
N ILE A 119 -2.61 20.80 19.26
CA ILE A 119 -3.33 20.17 18.14
C ILE A 119 -3.17 18.64 18.21
N THR A 120 -1.97 18.11 18.47
CA THR A 120 -1.77 16.64 18.59
C THR A 120 -2.24 16.09 19.95
N TYR A 121 -2.17 16.89 21.02
CA TYR A 121 -2.71 16.49 22.33
C TYR A 121 -4.24 16.38 22.35
N ASN A 122 -4.99 17.21 21.61
CA ASN A 122 -6.45 17.05 21.46
C ASN A 122 -6.83 15.94 20.46
N TRP A 123 -5.97 15.65 19.48
CA TRP A 123 -6.14 14.52 18.58
C TRP A 123 -6.07 13.16 19.31
N SER A 124 -5.10 12.99 20.22
CA SER A 124 -4.98 11.78 21.03
C SER A 124 -6.06 11.66 22.12
N LYS A 125 -6.56 12.79 22.65
CA LYS A 125 -7.56 12.81 23.74
C LYS A 125 -8.99 12.59 23.25
N THR A 126 -9.27 12.79 21.96
CA THR A 126 -10.57 12.46 21.37
C THR A 126 -10.60 10.97 21.03
N ASN A 127 -10.78 10.13 22.06
CA ASN A 127 -10.78 8.64 21.99
C ASN A 127 -11.58 8.05 20.81
N ARG A 128 -12.57 8.76 20.27
CA ARG A 128 -13.37 8.27 19.12
C ARG A 128 -12.69 8.45 17.76
N CYS A 129 -11.91 9.52 17.55
CA CYS A 129 -11.23 9.75 16.28
C CYS A 129 -9.97 8.90 16.15
N ALA A 130 -9.12 8.90 17.18
CA ALA A 130 -7.92 8.08 17.21
C ALA A 130 -8.23 6.57 17.12
N LEU A 131 -9.25 6.08 17.85
CA LEU A 131 -9.67 4.68 17.77
C LEU A 131 -10.22 4.33 16.38
N ARG A 132 -11.00 5.23 15.75
CA ARG A 132 -11.54 5.01 14.41
C ARG A 132 -10.44 4.95 13.35
N GLU A 133 -9.42 5.81 13.44
CA GLU A 133 -8.29 5.78 12.52
C GLU A 133 -7.39 4.55 12.73
N ILE A 134 -7.11 4.19 13.99
CA ILE A 134 -6.41 2.95 14.32
C ILE A 134 -7.19 1.74 13.78
N LEU A 135 -8.50 1.68 13.99
CA LEU A 135 -9.32 0.56 13.54
C LEU A 135 -9.40 0.52 12.00
N GLN A 136 -9.70 1.65 11.35
CA GLN A 136 -9.90 1.71 9.91
C GLN A 136 -8.60 1.44 9.14
N TYR A 137 -7.49 2.01 9.59
CA TYR A 137 -6.26 1.97 8.81
C TYR A 137 -5.27 0.91 9.26
N LYS A 138 -5.20 0.55 10.56
CA LYS A 138 -4.31 -0.55 10.99
C LYS A 138 -4.96 -1.93 10.86
N ILE A 139 -6.29 -2.02 10.91
CA ILE A 139 -6.99 -3.32 10.95
C ILE A 139 -7.83 -3.54 9.69
N ILE A 140 -8.77 -2.64 9.36
CA ILE A 140 -9.72 -2.88 8.26
C ILE A 140 -9.02 -2.97 6.90
N MET A 141 -8.05 -2.10 6.60
CA MET A 141 -7.37 -2.12 5.31
C MET A 141 -6.55 -3.40 5.04
N PRO A 142 -5.68 -3.87 5.95
CA PRO A 142 -5.01 -5.15 5.79
C PRO A 142 -5.98 -6.34 5.64
N ILE A 143 -7.08 -6.33 6.39
CA ILE A 143 -8.12 -7.36 6.25
C ILE A 143 -8.74 -7.32 4.86
N ASN A 144 -9.07 -6.14 4.33
CA ASN A 144 -9.60 -6.00 2.98
C ASN A 144 -8.63 -6.55 1.93
N PHE A 145 -7.34 -6.18 2.00
CA PHE A 145 -6.33 -6.72 1.09
C PHE A 145 -6.23 -8.24 1.20
N ALA A 146 -6.24 -8.80 2.41
CA ALA A 146 -6.21 -10.24 2.62
C ALA A 146 -7.45 -10.93 2.02
N VAL A 147 -8.64 -10.36 2.19
CA VAL A 147 -9.89 -10.89 1.59
C VAL A 147 -9.81 -10.87 0.06
N PHE A 148 -9.42 -9.76 -0.55
CA PHE A 148 -9.28 -9.67 -2.01
C PHE A 148 -8.21 -10.62 -2.56
N PHE A 149 -7.10 -10.77 -1.84
CA PHE A 149 -6.04 -11.71 -2.19
C PHE A 149 -6.53 -13.15 -2.14
N ILE A 150 -7.18 -13.55 -1.04
CA ILE A 150 -7.70 -14.92 -0.88
C ILE A 150 -8.74 -15.23 -1.96
N ILE A 151 -9.69 -14.32 -2.21
CA ILE A 151 -10.71 -14.51 -3.24
C ILE A 151 -10.06 -14.65 -4.63
N SER A 152 -9.16 -13.74 -5.00
CA SER A 152 -8.47 -13.78 -6.30
C SER A 152 -7.62 -15.03 -6.47
N ALA A 153 -6.89 -15.44 -5.43
CA ALA A 153 -6.04 -16.62 -5.46
C ALA A 153 -6.86 -17.91 -5.57
N LEU A 154 -7.98 -18.02 -4.83
CA LEU A 154 -8.87 -19.18 -4.92
C LEU A 154 -9.52 -19.28 -6.31
N LEU A 155 -9.98 -18.16 -6.88
CA LEU A 155 -10.52 -18.13 -8.23
C LEU A 155 -9.46 -18.49 -9.27
N MET A 156 -8.24 -17.97 -9.11
CA MET A 156 -7.10 -18.33 -9.96
C MET A 156 -6.86 -19.85 -9.93
N ILE A 157 -6.79 -20.46 -8.74
CA ILE A 157 -6.60 -21.91 -8.57
C ILE A 157 -7.77 -22.69 -9.19
N TYR A 158 -9.01 -22.22 -9.01
CA TYR A 158 -10.19 -22.85 -9.56
C TYR A 158 -10.16 -22.88 -11.10
N HIS A 159 -9.96 -21.73 -11.75
CA HIS A 159 -9.86 -21.66 -13.21
C HIS A 159 -8.63 -22.40 -13.72
N TYR A 160 -7.54 -22.35 -12.99
CA TYR A 160 -6.33 -23.09 -13.31
C TYR A 160 -6.58 -24.62 -13.32
N LYS A 161 -7.34 -25.13 -12.35
CA LYS A 161 -7.73 -26.55 -12.31
C LYS A 161 -8.58 -26.93 -13.53
N GLN A 162 -9.53 -26.07 -13.93
CA GLN A 162 -10.36 -26.27 -15.13
C GLN A 162 -9.50 -26.33 -16.40
N ILE A 163 -8.51 -25.44 -16.54
CA ILE A 163 -7.53 -25.50 -17.63
C ILE A 163 -6.81 -26.86 -17.63
N CYS A 164 -6.27 -27.28 -16.47
CA CYS A 164 -5.60 -28.58 -16.39
C CYS A 164 -6.50 -29.75 -16.82
N GLU A 165 -7.76 -29.77 -16.40
CA GLU A 165 -8.70 -30.84 -16.78
C GLU A 165 -8.94 -30.88 -18.30
N ILE A 166 -9.02 -29.71 -18.96
CA ILE A 166 -9.15 -29.60 -20.42
C ILE A 166 -7.86 -30.08 -21.12
N PHE A 167 -6.68 -29.66 -20.64
CA PHE A 167 -5.40 -29.92 -21.31
C PHE A 167 -4.75 -31.27 -20.97
N ILE A 168 -5.11 -31.92 -19.86
CA ILE A 168 -4.70 -33.31 -19.57
C ILE A 168 -5.20 -34.26 -20.67
N HIS A 169 -6.25 -33.88 -21.39
CA HIS A 169 -6.71 -34.59 -22.58
C HIS A 169 -5.78 -34.46 -23.80
N ASP A 170 -4.91 -33.43 -23.85
CA ASP A 170 -4.11 -33.06 -25.04
C ASP A 170 -2.58 -33.21 -24.87
N GLY A 171 -2.07 -33.45 -23.66
CA GLY A 171 -0.71 -33.95 -23.40
C GLY A 171 0.47 -32.98 -23.66
N ILE A 172 1.36 -32.87 -22.66
CA ILE A 172 2.75 -32.36 -22.73
C ILE A 172 2.98 -30.83 -22.59
N VAL A 173 2.14 -29.94 -23.12
CA VAL A 173 2.48 -28.49 -23.12
C VAL A 173 2.34 -27.80 -21.74
N MET A 174 1.52 -28.35 -20.84
CA MET A 174 1.17 -27.69 -19.57
C MET A 174 2.26 -27.65 -18.50
N GLU A 175 3.16 -28.64 -18.43
CA GLU A 175 4.21 -28.64 -17.41
C GLU A 175 5.16 -27.46 -17.55
N ILE A 176 5.51 -27.07 -18.77
CA ILE A 176 6.47 -25.99 -19.02
C ILE A 176 5.87 -24.64 -18.62
N ILE A 177 4.60 -24.40 -18.95
CA ILE A 177 3.89 -23.16 -18.59
C ILE A 177 3.72 -23.06 -17.06
N LEU A 178 3.45 -24.19 -16.39
CA LEU A 178 3.42 -24.32 -14.93
C LEU A 178 4.72 -23.92 -14.27
N TRP A 179 5.84 -24.42 -14.77
CA TRP A 179 7.16 -24.11 -14.24
C TRP A 179 7.51 -22.64 -14.43
N VAL A 180 7.14 -22.06 -15.57
CA VAL A 180 7.42 -20.64 -15.86
C VAL A 180 6.56 -19.71 -14.99
N ILE A 181 5.25 -19.96 -14.89
CA ILE A 181 4.36 -19.16 -14.05
C ILE A 181 4.72 -19.32 -12.57
N GLY A 182 4.97 -20.56 -12.12
CA GLY A 182 5.45 -20.84 -10.77
C GLY A 182 6.74 -20.12 -10.44
N ALA A 183 7.72 -20.15 -11.34
CA ALA A 183 9.00 -19.45 -11.17
C ALA A 183 8.82 -17.92 -11.11
N ILE A 184 7.95 -17.34 -11.94
CA ILE A 184 7.68 -15.90 -11.92
C ILE A 184 6.99 -15.50 -10.62
N VAL A 185 5.98 -16.25 -10.18
CA VAL A 185 5.27 -15.98 -8.91
C VAL A 185 6.21 -16.15 -7.71
N SER A 186 7.00 -17.22 -7.67
CA SER A 186 8.01 -17.42 -6.62
C SER A 186 9.06 -16.32 -6.62
N PHE A 187 9.53 -15.89 -7.79
CA PHE A 187 10.48 -14.79 -7.91
C PHE A 187 9.89 -13.49 -7.36
N LEU A 188 8.66 -13.15 -7.75
CA LEU A 188 7.96 -11.95 -7.28
C LEU A 188 7.76 -11.95 -5.76
N ILE A 189 7.33 -13.08 -5.20
CA ILE A 189 7.19 -13.26 -3.74
C ILE A 189 8.54 -13.06 -3.04
N ILE A 190 9.60 -13.70 -3.53
CA ILE A 190 10.94 -13.59 -2.96
C ILE A 190 11.44 -12.14 -3.01
N THR A 191 11.28 -11.43 -4.13
CA THR A 191 11.67 -10.02 -4.23
C THR A 191 10.87 -9.12 -3.30
N CYS A 192 9.56 -9.34 -3.16
CA CYS A 192 8.74 -8.60 -2.19
C CYS A 192 9.24 -8.83 -0.75
N PHE A 193 9.49 -10.07 -0.36
CA PHE A 193 10.03 -10.40 0.97
C PHE A 193 11.44 -9.83 1.20
N ALA A 194 12.31 -9.88 0.20
CA ALA A 194 13.66 -9.33 0.27
C ALA A 194 13.65 -7.81 0.50
N THR A 195 12.77 -7.08 -0.21
CA THR A 195 12.61 -5.64 -0.02
C THR A 195 12.02 -5.27 1.35
N CYS A 196 11.12 -6.09 1.91
CA CYS A 196 10.60 -5.88 3.27
C CYS A 196 11.66 -6.08 4.36
N LYS A 197 12.58 -7.04 4.19
CA LYS A 197 13.60 -7.34 5.21
C LYS A 197 14.72 -6.30 5.28
N SER A 198 15.02 -5.62 4.17
CA SER A 198 16.06 -4.57 4.11
C SER A 198 15.68 -3.28 4.86
N GLY A 199 14.41 -3.09 5.25
CA GLY A 199 13.95 -1.90 5.96
C GLY A 199 14.02 -1.97 7.49
N SER A 200 14.33 -3.13 8.09
CA SER A 200 14.31 -3.34 9.55
C SER A 200 15.69 -3.21 10.21
N GLY A 201 16.70 -2.74 9.47
CA GLY A 201 18.09 -2.63 9.91
C GLY A 201 18.61 -1.19 9.94
N ARG A 202 17.85 -0.25 10.51
CA ARG A 202 18.34 1.05 10.98
C ARG A 202 17.60 1.45 12.24
#